data_AF-A0A9P6X3M3-F1
#
_entry.id   AF-A0A9P6X3M3-F1
#
_cell.length_a   1.000
_cell.length_b   1.000
_cell.length_c   1.000
_cell.angle_alpha   90.00
_cell.angle_beta   90.00
_cell.angle_gamma   90.00
#
_symmetry.space_group_name_H-M   'P 1'
#
loop_
_entity.id
_entity.type
_entity.pdbx_description
1 polymer ?
#
loop_
_entity_poly.entity_id
_entity_poly.type
_entity_poly.pdbx_seq_one_letter_code
_entity_poly.pdbx_strand_id
1 'polypeptide(L)'
;MTAHKEDSVDIIQVHSAKELDNDFSEMLKCYKDKETEHNWEARERSITRVRGILRGNAPEAYLDVLVQGIKHIMDGIIKAVESLRTQLAVKALLLVGDIGIYIGKHLDAYIYEQLSMCMMRCAGITKKMVSTASLQATITFLKHAAFYPKFVNMLTLSMNDKNIQVRLFTMHYCKTILQTHAHKDHTRSVMDRTNCTDQIEALITKGLNDATPAVREIGRESFWIFWEHWRSRGEHVLKKLPLAAQKQLEKSKISIKSTKNSHSPTNSLGISHGGRNDRAISPSNSTLSNGSAGSSDHPKVSRPTKYTSSASPSPPPPPSSVSRKTRVPGLNKKKSIMGLSSKRKVPNFFTLLNSEDFSMRIDGIHQVAKKLGLMYPYTPIPDLEHIQLETTSQPVDGDKLKAIILQQFEDPNNNFVYETLSSWECVTCVMLRLLSFEEYIPRLILDVDEPKRVDRQKHARIALQRAKLFLQHENPNLANILFTSLVHFGGFGGTTPSNGKRDIYKLPANRRKLAKEFLVWMNELLTPLIGLDKTTGDKEALEGVPDSYLQISPSSTWFESDVNLRQCMDILLPLVITHSSGSAWHAPLVTFMKHVRLLNQSLFDSIVVAYDDSSINKICRVLGIHVRLDPAANNQ
;
A
#
# COMPACT_ATOMS: atom_id res chain seq x y z
N MET A 1 5.87 -23.95 20.35
CA MET A 1 5.54 -22.56 20.72
C MET A 1 6.43 -22.13 21.86
N THR A 2 6.92 -20.90 21.86
CA THR A 2 7.52 -20.24 23.04
C THR A 2 6.92 -18.85 23.08
N ALA A 3 5.95 -18.63 23.96
CA ALA A 3 5.37 -17.30 24.13
C ALA A 3 6.46 -16.38 24.68
N HIS A 4 6.86 -15.38 23.90
CA HIS A 4 7.60 -14.27 24.48
C HIS A 4 6.65 -13.55 25.42
N LYS A 5 7.07 -13.44 26.70
CA LYS A 5 6.40 -12.61 27.69
C LYS A 5 6.25 -11.21 27.08
N GLU A 6 5.04 -10.67 27.11
CA GLU A 6 4.71 -9.45 26.39
C GLU A 6 5.57 -8.30 26.94
N ASP A 7 6.38 -7.70 26.07
CA ASP A 7 7.37 -6.69 26.44
C ASP A 7 6.65 -5.35 26.61
N SER A 8 6.01 -5.20 27.77
CA SER A 8 5.16 -4.07 28.15
C SER A 8 5.99 -2.79 28.22
N VAL A 9 5.93 -2.01 27.14
CA VAL A 9 6.42 -0.64 27.08
C VAL A 9 5.25 0.29 27.34
N ASP A 10 5.40 1.19 28.29
CA ASP A 10 4.40 2.19 28.64
C ASP A 10 4.06 3.07 27.43
N ILE A 11 2.76 3.31 27.21
CA ILE A 11 2.26 4.17 26.14
C ILE A 11 2.50 5.63 26.54
N ILE A 12 3.16 6.39 25.68
CA ILE A 12 3.53 7.79 25.97
C ILE A 12 2.67 8.71 25.11
N GLN A 13 1.79 9.45 25.77
CA GLN A 13 1.02 10.53 25.14
C GLN A 13 1.89 11.80 25.05
N VAL A 14 1.87 12.42 23.88
CA VAL A 14 2.58 13.65 23.56
C VAL A 14 1.58 14.81 23.54
N HIS A 15 1.92 15.91 24.19
CA HIS A 15 1.04 17.07 24.39
C HIS A 15 1.34 18.19 23.39
N SER A 16 2.50 18.18 22.73
CA SER A 16 2.80 19.08 21.61
C SER A 16 3.92 18.58 20.69
N ALA A 17 3.92 19.06 19.44
CA ALA A 17 5.04 18.89 18.51
C ALA A 17 6.39 19.37 19.07
N LYS A 18 6.38 20.45 19.89
CA LYS A 18 7.58 21.01 20.52
C LYS A 18 8.13 20.13 21.64
N GLU A 19 7.26 19.45 22.39
CA GLU A 19 7.67 18.42 23.36
C GLU A 19 8.39 17.27 22.64
N LEU A 20 7.83 16.79 21.53
CA LEU A 20 8.40 15.69 20.74
C LEU A 20 9.77 16.01 20.12
N ASP A 21 9.94 17.19 19.56
CA ASP A 21 11.22 17.63 18.98
C ASP A 21 12.31 17.84 20.05
N ASN A 22 11.94 18.38 21.22
CA ASN A 22 12.81 18.43 22.39
C ASN A 22 13.22 17.03 22.86
N ASP A 23 12.28 16.06 22.86
CA ASP A 23 12.51 14.67 23.23
C ASP A 23 13.60 14.02 22.35
N PHE A 24 13.46 14.12 21.03
CA PHE A 24 14.47 13.61 20.09
C PHE A 24 15.81 14.34 20.20
N SER A 25 15.79 15.65 20.45
CA SER A 25 16.97 16.48 20.68
C SER A 25 17.74 16.11 21.97
N GLU A 26 17.03 15.72 23.03
CA GLU A 26 17.63 15.18 24.25
C GLU A 26 18.19 13.78 24.00
N MET A 27 17.41 12.90 23.39
CA MET A 27 17.81 11.52 23.09
C MET A 27 19.07 11.43 22.23
N LEU A 28 19.27 12.32 21.25
CA LEU A 28 20.49 12.31 20.42
C LEU A 28 21.76 12.46 21.27
N LYS A 29 21.72 13.18 22.39
CA LYS A 29 22.89 13.42 23.26
C LYS A 29 23.47 12.10 23.79
N CYS A 30 22.64 11.08 24.04
CA CYS A 30 23.07 9.76 24.49
C CYS A 30 23.99 9.04 23.48
N TYR A 31 23.96 9.42 22.19
CA TYR A 31 24.63 8.73 21.09
C TYR A 31 25.84 9.47 20.50
N LYS A 32 26.19 10.66 21.02
CA LYS A 32 27.36 11.45 20.59
C LYS A 32 28.65 10.64 20.72
N ASP A 33 28.89 10.09 21.90
CA ASP A 33 30.08 9.31 22.23
C ASP A 33 29.96 7.82 21.84
N LYS A 34 31.03 7.06 22.13
CA LYS A 34 30.99 5.58 22.09
C LYS A 34 30.14 5.04 23.25
N GLU A 35 29.68 3.79 23.13
CA GLU A 35 29.02 3.11 24.25
C GLU A 35 30.01 2.87 25.40
N THR A 36 29.57 3.12 26.63
CA THR A 36 30.34 2.91 27.87
C THR A 36 29.43 2.38 28.98
N GLU A 37 30.02 1.89 30.06
CA GLU A 37 29.30 1.50 31.29
C GLU A 37 28.39 2.60 31.85
N HIS A 38 28.73 3.88 31.59
CA HIS A 38 28.02 5.04 32.13
C HIS A 38 26.88 5.57 31.23
N ASN A 39 26.78 5.13 29.97
CA ASN A 39 25.79 5.69 29.02
C ASN A 39 24.86 4.68 28.33
N TRP A 40 25.10 3.37 28.48
CA TRP A 40 24.25 2.35 27.83
C TRP A 40 22.80 2.36 28.36
N GLU A 41 22.59 2.59 29.66
CA GLU A 41 21.24 2.69 30.25
C GLU A 41 20.47 3.92 29.77
N ALA A 42 21.17 5.02 29.48
CA ALA A 42 20.56 6.22 28.89
C ALA A 42 20.10 5.94 27.44
N ARG A 43 20.89 5.16 26.68
CA ARG A 43 20.50 4.66 25.35
C ARG A 43 19.33 3.70 25.44
N GLU A 44 19.30 2.79 26.42
CA GLU A 44 18.17 1.87 26.58
C GLU A 44 16.89 2.60 26.95
N ARG A 45 16.96 3.62 27.83
CA ARG A 45 15.83 4.48 28.16
C ARG A 45 15.36 5.29 26.95
N SER A 46 16.27 5.86 26.15
CA SER A 46 15.94 6.52 24.88
C SER A 46 15.19 5.57 23.93
N ILE A 47 15.76 4.39 23.62
CA ILE A 47 15.11 3.38 22.77
C ILE A 47 13.73 2.99 23.32
N THR A 48 13.59 2.79 24.64
CA THR A 48 12.32 2.44 25.28
C THR A 48 11.31 3.59 25.17
N ARG A 49 11.73 4.84 25.32
CA ARG A 49 10.87 6.04 25.18
C ARG A 49 10.37 6.22 23.74
N VAL A 50 11.20 6.02 22.72
CA VAL A 50 10.73 6.07 21.32
C VAL A 50 9.69 4.97 21.03
N ARG A 51 9.86 3.76 21.61
CA ARG A 51 8.85 2.70 21.51
C ARG A 51 7.52 3.09 22.17
N GLY A 52 7.56 3.76 23.33
CA GLY A 52 6.36 4.26 24.00
C GLY A 52 5.66 5.38 23.23
N ILE A 53 6.42 6.29 22.62
CA ILE A 53 5.92 7.38 21.76
C ILE A 53 5.26 6.82 20.50
N LEU A 54 5.89 5.85 19.83
CA LEU A 54 5.31 5.16 18.65
C LEU A 54 3.99 4.44 18.97
N ARG A 55 3.74 4.09 20.23
CA ARG A 55 2.52 3.40 20.70
C ARG A 55 1.45 4.35 21.26
N GLY A 56 1.75 5.64 21.36
CA GLY A 56 0.82 6.69 21.79
C GLY A 56 0.19 7.44 20.62
N ASN A 57 -0.30 8.65 20.86
CA ASN A 57 -0.91 9.51 19.85
C ASN A 57 0.07 10.06 18.78
N ALA A 58 1.38 9.93 18.94
CA ALA A 58 2.36 10.61 18.09
C ALA A 58 2.32 10.23 16.59
N PRO A 59 2.05 8.97 16.16
CA PRO A 59 1.89 8.62 14.75
C PRO A 59 0.67 9.25 14.08
N GLU A 60 -0.35 9.62 14.85
CA GLU A 60 -1.61 10.20 14.35
C GLU A 60 -1.58 11.73 14.43
N ALA A 61 -1.14 12.29 15.57
CA ALA A 61 -1.19 13.72 15.84
C ALA A 61 0.08 14.50 15.42
N TYR A 62 1.25 13.85 15.32
CA TYR A 62 2.55 14.52 15.14
C TYR A 62 3.47 13.80 14.13
N LEU A 63 2.89 13.13 13.13
CA LEU A 63 3.58 12.22 12.21
C LEU A 63 4.87 12.79 11.59
N ASP A 64 4.84 14.00 11.03
CA ASP A 64 6.02 14.58 10.37
C ASP A 64 7.18 14.82 11.34
N VAL A 65 6.87 15.29 12.55
CA VAL A 65 7.85 15.53 13.63
C VAL A 65 8.39 14.21 14.17
N LEU A 66 7.53 13.18 14.28
CA LEU A 66 7.93 11.82 14.67
C LEU A 66 8.88 11.20 13.64
N VAL A 67 8.56 11.29 12.34
CA VAL A 67 9.41 10.76 11.25
C VAL A 67 10.74 11.51 11.18
N GLN A 68 10.72 12.85 11.27
CA GLN A 68 11.93 13.67 11.26
C GLN A 68 12.80 13.44 12.52
N GLY A 69 12.18 13.24 13.69
CA GLY A 69 12.87 12.90 14.93
C GLY A 69 13.56 11.53 14.88
N ILE A 70 12.86 10.51 14.38
CA ILE A 70 13.42 9.16 14.15
C ILE A 70 14.58 9.21 13.13
N LYS A 71 14.46 10.05 12.09
CA LYS A 71 15.54 10.33 11.13
C LYS A 71 16.75 11.00 11.79
N HIS A 72 16.53 11.92 12.72
CA HIS A 72 17.56 12.63 13.47
C HIS A 72 18.37 11.66 14.37
N ILE A 73 17.71 10.73 15.06
CA ILE A 73 18.36 9.73 15.94
C ILE A 73 18.77 8.43 15.23
N MET A 74 18.66 8.33 13.91
CA MET A 74 18.83 7.07 13.15
C MET A 74 20.17 6.37 13.37
N ASP A 75 21.28 7.13 13.39
CA ASP A 75 22.61 6.60 13.73
C ASP A 75 22.68 6.08 15.19
N GLY A 76 21.93 6.70 16.11
CA GLY A 76 21.76 6.23 17.49
C GLY A 76 21.00 4.90 17.59
N ILE A 77 19.93 4.74 16.81
CA ILE A 77 19.18 3.48 16.71
C ILE A 77 20.10 2.36 16.18
N ILE A 78 20.86 2.63 15.11
CA ILE A 78 21.82 1.68 14.54
C ILE A 78 22.92 1.32 15.55
N LYS A 79 23.52 2.30 16.24
CA LYS A 79 24.48 2.08 17.34
C LYS A 79 23.90 1.21 18.46
N ALA A 80 22.61 1.35 18.78
CA ALA A 80 21.95 0.54 19.80
C ALA A 80 21.71 -0.90 19.35
N VAL A 81 21.29 -1.12 18.10
CA VAL A 81 21.17 -2.46 17.49
C VAL A 81 22.53 -3.17 17.42
N GLU A 82 23.61 -2.44 17.14
CA GLU A 82 24.98 -2.95 17.11
C GLU A 82 25.62 -3.18 18.50
N SER A 83 24.89 -2.93 19.59
CA SER A 83 25.42 -3.08 20.95
C SER A 83 25.80 -4.53 21.27
N LEU A 84 26.92 -4.69 22.00
CA LEU A 84 27.30 -6.00 22.56
C LEU A 84 26.39 -6.42 23.73
N ARG A 85 25.67 -5.47 24.32
CA ARG A 85 24.68 -5.69 25.39
C ARG A 85 23.40 -6.25 24.79
N THR A 86 23.08 -7.49 25.14
CA THR A 86 21.91 -8.22 24.59
C THR A 86 20.61 -7.43 24.78
N GLN A 87 20.45 -6.77 25.93
CA GLN A 87 19.24 -6.05 26.32
C GLN A 87 19.02 -4.80 25.45
N LEU A 88 20.03 -3.95 25.31
CA LEU A 88 20.00 -2.77 24.43
C LEU A 88 19.79 -3.16 22.97
N ALA A 89 20.52 -4.16 22.46
CA ALA A 89 20.38 -4.63 21.08
C ALA A 89 18.99 -5.23 20.81
N VAL A 90 18.44 -6.04 21.70
CA VAL A 90 17.08 -6.61 21.53
C VAL A 90 16.01 -5.52 21.61
N LYS A 91 16.08 -4.58 22.56
CA LYS A 91 15.13 -3.45 22.62
C LYS A 91 15.22 -2.55 21.39
N ALA A 92 16.42 -2.33 20.85
CA ALA A 92 16.59 -1.55 19.62
C ALA A 92 16.05 -2.28 18.39
N LEU A 93 16.17 -3.62 18.33
CA LEU A 93 15.51 -4.43 17.29
C LEU A 93 13.99 -4.43 17.44
N LEU A 94 13.45 -4.45 18.66
CA LEU A 94 12.01 -4.28 18.89
C LEU A 94 11.54 -2.89 18.43
N LEU A 95 12.33 -1.83 18.63
CA LEU A 95 12.06 -0.50 18.06
C LEU A 95 12.01 -0.52 16.53
N VAL A 96 12.89 -1.25 15.84
CA VAL A 96 12.79 -1.42 14.36
C VAL A 96 11.47 -2.10 13.97
N GLY A 97 10.99 -3.05 14.77
CA GLY A 97 9.66 -3.65 14.60
C GLY A 97 8.52 -2.64 14.80
N ASP A 98 8.52 -1.89 15.90
CA ASP A 98 7.53 -0.86 16.21
C ASP A 98 7.51 0.26 15.14
N ILE A 99 8.67 0.74 14.67
CA ILE A 99 8.77 1.70 13.55
C ILE A 99 8.05 1.17 12.31
N GLY A 100 8.22 -0.11 11.99
CA GLY A 100 7.51 -0.76 10.89
C GLY A 100 5.99 -0.73 11.09
N ILE A 101 5.51 -1.16 12.27
CA ILE A 101 4.07 -1.23 12.60
C ILE A 101 3.40 0.14 12.49
N TYR A 102 3.93 1.15 13.20
CA TYR A 102 3.22 2.41 13.43
C TYR A 102 3.45 3.47 12.34
N ILE A 103 4.62 3.49 11.69
CA ILE A 103 4.94 4.51 10.67
C ILE A 103 5.54 3.93 9.37
N GLY A 104 5.55 2.60 9.19
CA GLY A 104 6.24 1.94 8.07
C GLY A 104 5.82 2.39 6.66
N LYS A 105 4.60 2.91 6.50
CA LYS A 105 4.08 3.47 5.23
C LYS A 105 4.59 4.90 4.95
N HIS A 106 5.05 5.61 5.98
CA HIS A 106 5.40 7.04 5.95
C HIS A 106 6.92 7.28 6.01
N LEU A 107 7.72 6.20 6.03
CA LEU A 107 9.18 6.28 6.04
C LEU A 107 9.71 6.82 4.71
N ASP A 108 10.64 7.78 4.80
CA ASP A 108 11.39 8.19 3.61
C ASP A 108 12.42 7.13 3.18
N ALA A 109 12.90 7.26 1.94
CA ALA A 109 13.85 6.31 1.36
C ALA A 109 15.17 6.22 2.14
N TYR A 110 15.56 7.26 2.90
CA TYR A 110 16.78 7.25 3.70
C TYR A 110 16.58 6.40 4.97
N ILE A 111 15.50 6.62 5.73
CA ILE A 111 15.18 5.80 6.90
C ILE A 111 15.06 4.33 6.51
N TYR A 112 14.32 4.04 5.43
CA TYR A 112 14.14 2.68 4.93
C TYR A 112 15.48 2.03 4.56
N GLU A 113 16.34 2.72 3.81
CA GLU A 113 17.64 2.19 3.36
C GLU A 113 18.61 1.97 4.53
N GLN A 114 18.65 2.88 5.50
CA GLN A 114 19.48 2.74 6.71
C GLN A 114 19.03 1.56 7.60
N LEU A 115 17.72 1.44 7.87
CA LEU A 115 17.17 0.30 8.62
C LEU A 115 17.40 -1.02 7.86
N SER A 116 17.22 -1.03 6.54
CA SER A 116 17.49 -2.20 5.68
C SER A 116 18.94 -2.67 5.77
N MET A 117 19.91 -1.75 5.63
CA MET A 117 21.32 -2.06 5.78
C MET A 117 21.68 -2.50 7.20
N CYS A 118 20.96 -2.04 8.23
CA CYS A 118 21.11 -2.54 9.59
C CYS A 118 20.62 -3.99 9.72
N MET A 119 19.36 -4.26 9.32
CA MET A 119 18.72 -5.58 9.39
C MET A 119 19.50 -6.66 8.63
N MET A 120 19.96 -6.37 7.41
CA MET A 120 20.73 -7.33 6.61
C MET A 120 22.10 -7.67 7.22
N ARG A 121 22.72 -6.76 7.97
CA ARG A 121 23.95 -7.05 8.74
C ARG A 121 23.65 -7.87 10.00
N CYS A 122 22.51 -7.62 10.65
CA CYS A 122 22.10 -8.35 11.84
C CYS A 122 21.81 -9.85 11.56
N ALA A 123 21.43 -10.20 10.32
CA ALA A 123 21.30 -11.59 9.89
C ALA A 123 22.60 -12.42 10.02
N GLY A 124 23.77 -11.78 10.10
CA GLY A 124 25.06 -12.42 10.34
C GLY A 124 25.41 -12.66 11.82
N ILE A 125 24.63 -12.15 12.78
CA ILE A 125 24.96 -12.20 14.22
C ILE A 125 24.87 -13.64 14.75
N THR A 126 25.92 -14.13 15.41
CA THR A 126 25.97 -15.51 15.96
C THR A 126 25.27 -15.67 17.31
N LYS A 127 24.98 -14.56 18.02
CA LYS A 127 24.34 -14.58 19.35
C LYS A 127 22.83 -14.83 19.20
N LYS A 128 22.43 -16.11 19.29
CA LYS A 128 21.07 -16.62 19.03
C LYS A 128 19.90 -15.73 19.48
N MET A 129 19.93 -15.13 20.68
CA MET A 129 18.83 -14.23 21.11
C MET A 129 18.71 -12.98 20.23
N VAL A 130 19.84 -12.36 19.87
CA VAL A 130 19.87 -11.14 19.05
C VAL A 130 19.55 -11.46 17.59
N SER A 131 20.04 -12.58 17.04
CA SER A 131 19.69 -12.97 15.66
C SER A 131 18.23 -13.43 15.53
N THR A 132 17.67 -14.15 16.52
CA THR A 132 16.22 -14.44 16.55
C THR A 132 15.39 -13.16 16.66
N ALA A 133 15.76 -12.22 17.54
CA ALA A 133 15.09 -10.92 17.64
C ALA A 133 15.18 -10.13 16.33
N SER A 134 16.33 -10.15 15.64
CA SER A 134 16.54 -9.49 14.35
C SER A 134 15.69 -10.11 13.24
N LEU A 135 15.58 -11.44 13.18
CA LEU A 135 14.69 -12.14 12.25
C LEU A 135 13.24 -11.68 12.44
N GLN A 136 12.75 -11.66 13.68
CA GLN A 136 11.37 -11.22 13.96
C GLN A 136 11.16 -9.72 13.69
N ALA A 137 12.08 -8.86 14.13
CA ALA A 137 12.02 -7.42 13.87
C ALA A 137 11.94 -7.10 12.36
N THR A 138 12.77 -7.76 11.56
CA THR A 138 12.81 -7.56 10.11
C THR A 138 11.55 -8.11 9.42
N ILE A 139 11.04 -9.28 9.86
CA ILE A 139 9.77 -9.81 9.36
C ILE A 139 8.60 -8.88 9.72
N THR A 140 8.57 -8.34 10.94
CA THR A 140 7.55 -7.38 11.37
C THR A 140 7.64 -6.07 10.59
N PHE A 141 8.85 -5.54 10.34
CA PHE A 141 9.05 -4.36 9.51
C PHE A 141 8.53 -4.58 8.08
N LEU A 142 8.95 -5.67 7.42
CA LEU A 142 8.55 -6.04 6.05
C LEU A 142 7.07 -6.47 5.90
N LYS A 143 6.29 -6.52 6.99
CA LYS A 143 4.83 -6.73 6.95
C LYS A 143 4.01 -5.45 6.90
N HIS A 144 4.56 -4.34 7.40
CA HIS A 144 3.83 -3.09 7.62
C HIS A 144 4.41 -1.92 6.81
N ALA A 145 5.69 -2.00 6.44
CA ALA A 145 6.35 -1.00 5.60
C ALA A 145 5.95 -1.10 4.12
N ALA A 146 6.16 -0.01 3.38
CA ALA A 146 5.99 0.01 1.92
C ALA A 146 6.95 -0.97 1.20
N PHE A 147 6.61 -1.38 -0.03
CA PHE A 147 7.53 -2.19 -0.84
C PHE A 147 8.72 -1.35 -1.31
N TYR A 148 9.94 -1.84 -1.12
CA TYR A 148 11.17 -1.12 -1.45
C TYR A 148 12.09 -1.96 -2.36
N PRO A 149 12.14 -1.68 -3.68
CA PRO A 149 12.90 -2.48 -4.65
C PRO A 149 14.38 -2.73 -4.29
N LYS A 150 15.08 -1.73 -3.70
CA LYS A 150 16.49 -1.93 -3.30
C LYS A 150 16.67 -3.02 -2.23
N PHE A 151 15.64 -3.36 -1.47
CA PHE A 151 15.72 -4.45 -0.51
C PHE A 151 15.88 -5.81 -1.22
N VAL A 152 15.22 -6.01 -2.36
CA VAL A 152 15.37 -7.23 -3.18
C VAL A 152 16.78 -7.33 -3.77
N ASN A 153 17.41 -6.20 -4.15
CA ASN A 153 18.83 -6.16 -4.52
C ASN A 153 19.72 -6.68 -3.37
N MET A 154 19.46 -6.25 -2.12
CA MET A 154 20.23 -6.70 -0.95
C MET A 154 20.02 -8.20 -0.65
N LEU A 155 18.79 -8.71 -0.75
CA LEU A 155 18.53 -10.15 -0.66
C LEU A 155 19.28 -10.95 -1.73
N THR A 156 19.29 -10.45 -2.97
CA THR A 156 19.97 -11.08 -4.11
C THR A 156 21.48 -11.25 -3.88
N LEU A 157 22.10 -10.30 -3.16
CA LEU A 157 23.50 -10.40 -2.72
C LEU A 157 23.66 -11.39 -1.56
N SER A 158 22.88 -11.25 -0.48
CA SER A 158 22.99 -12.07 0.73
C SER A 158 22.66 -13.54 0.53
N MET A 159 21.88 -13.90 -0.50
CA MET A 159 21.62 -15.30 -0.85
C MET A 159 22.87 -16.05 -1.36
N ASN A 160 23.98 -15.36 -1.64
CA ASN A 160 25.26 -15.98 -1.99
C ASN A 160 26.26 -16.02 -0.82
N ASP A 161 25.85 -15.62 0.39
CA ASP A 161 26.72 -15.63 1.56
C ASP A 161 27.06 -17.07 1.98
N LYS A 162 28.31 -17.30 2.40
CA LYS A 162 28.77 -18.59 2.92
C LYS A 162 28.05 -18.96 4.22
N ASN A 163 27.65 -17.98 5.02
CA ASN A 163 26.92 -18.14 6.26
C ASN A 163 25.48 -18.66 6.01
N ILE A 164 25.21 -19.87 6.50
CA ILE A 164 23.91 -20.53 6.39
C ILE A 164 22.78 -19.72 7.04
N GLN A 165 23.04 -19.03 8.16
CA GLN A 165 22.03 -18.21 8.84
C GLN A 165 21.60 -17.02 7.97
N VAL A 166 22.55 -16.38 7.29
CA VAL A 166 22.27 -15.24 6.39
C VAL A 166 21.37 -15.68 5.23
N ARG A 167 21.65 -16.82 4.59
CA ARG A 167 20.81 -17.35 3.51
C ARG A 167 19.43 -17.79 4.00
N LEU A 168 19.34 -18.42 5.18
CA LEU A 168 18.05 -18.78 5.79
C LEU A 168 17.19 -17.56 6.08
N PHE A 169 17.77 -16.51 6.67
CA PHE A 169 17.06 -15.26 6.97
C PHE A 169 16.67 -14.54 5.66
N THR A 170 17.55 -14.52 4.66
CA THR A 170 17.28 -14.00 3.32
C THR A 170 16.05 -14.66 2.69
N MET A 171 15.90 -15.98 2.81
CA MET A 171 14.71 -16.68 2.34
C MET A 171 13.44 -16.36 3.17
N HIS A 172 13.55 -16.19 4.49
CA HIS A 172 12.41 -15.72 5.31
C HIS A 172 11.96 -14.31 4.92
N TYR A 173 12.89 -13.42 4.58
CA TYR A 173 12.58 -12.06 4.11
C TYR A 173 11.94 -12.10 2.72
N CYS A 174 12.46 -12.93 1.80
CA CYS A 174 11.86 -13.16 0.48
C CYS A 174 10.42 -13.70 0.59
N LYS A 175 10.18 -14.71 1.43
CA LYS A 175 8.83 -15.22 1.76
C LYS A 175 7.93 -14.11 2.28
N THR A 176 8.44 -13.28 3.20
CA THR A 176 7.66 -12.21 3.83
C THR A 176 7.23 -11.15 2.81
N ILE A 177 8.14 -10.68 1.95
CA ILE A 177 7.84 -9.75 0.86
C ILE A 177 6.74 -10.29 -0.06
N LEU A 178 6.83 -11.57 -0.43
CA LEU A 178 5.82 -12.25 -1.23
C LEU A 178 4.45 -12.27 -0.52
N GLN A 179 4.40 -12.62 0.77
CA GLN A 179 3.16 -12.63 1.54
C GLN A 179 2.54 -11.22 1.69
N THR A 180 3.34 -10.20 1.99
CA THR A 180 2.89 -8.81 2.22
C THR A 180 2.45 -8.10 0.93
N HIS A 181 3.08 -8.41 -0.22
CA HIS A 181 2.98 -7.56 -1.41
C HIS A 181 2.50 -8.26 -2.69
N ALA A 182 2.71 -9.57 -2.86
CA ALA A 182 2.39 -10.21 -4.15
C ALA A 182 0.88 -10.24 -4.46
N HIS A 183 0.03 -10.19 -3.44
CA HIS A 183 -1.43 -10.08 -3.61
C HIS A 183 -1.90 -8.70 -4.09
N LYS A 184 -1.01 -7.69 -4.21
CA LYS A 184 -1.35 -6.31 -4.59
C LYS A 184 -0.92 -6.04 -6.03
N ASP A 185 -1.88 -5.83 -6.91
CA ASP A 185 -1.66 -5.75 -8.36
C ASP A 185 -0.73 -4.61 -8.76
N HIS A 186 -0.93 -3.41 -8.19
CA HIS A 186 0.01 -2.29 -8.34
C HIS A 186 1.44 -2.66 -7.89
N THR A 187 1.59 -3.39 -6.77
CA THR A 187 2.93 -3.76 -6.28
C THR A 187 3.59 -4.85 -7.12
N ARG A 188 2.83 -5.77 -7.72
CA ARG A 188 3.36 -6.69 -8.75
C ARG A 188 3.85 -5.91 -9.97
N SER A 189 3.05 -4.96 -10.47
CA SER A 189 3.41 -4.06 -11.58
C SER A 189 4.71 -3.28 -11.30
N VAL A 190 4.96 -2.87 -10.05
CA VAL A 190 6.25 -2.29 -9.63
C VAL A 190 7.38 -3.33 -9.55
N MET A 191 7.13 -4.54 -9.04
CA MET A 191 8.14 -5.62 -8.98
C MET A 191 8.61 -6.06 -10.37
N ASP A 192 7.69 -6.15 -11.34
CA ASP A 192 7.98 -6.49 -12.72
C ASP A 192 8.78 -5.37 -13.41
N ARG A 193 8.32 -4.11 -13.31
CA ARG A 193 9.02 -2.94 -13.88
C ARG A 193 10.42 -2.70 -13.28
N THR A 194 10.64 -3.04 -12.02
CA THR A 194 11.94 -2.86 -11.35
C THR A 194 12.86 -4.08 -11.43
N ASN A 195 12.52 -5.09 -12.26
CA ASN A 195 13.26 -6.35 -12.39
C ASN A 195 13.40 -7.13 -11.05
N CYS A 196 12.58 -6.79 -10.05
CA CYS A 196 12.53 -7.50 -8.77
C CYS A 196 11.88 -8.88 -8.91
N THR A 197 10.93 -9.07 -9.82
CA THR A 197 10.33 -10.39 -10.09
C THR A 197 11.36 -11.40 -10.57
N ASP A 198 12.27 -10.99 -11.45
CA ASP A 198 13.38 -11.81 -11.96
C ASP A 198 14.40 -12.15 -10.86
N GLN A 199 14.71 -11.16 -10.01
CA GLN A 199 15.52 -11.39 -8.82
C GLN A 199 14.86 -12.37 -7.84
N ILE A 200 13.54 -12.27 -7.65
CA ILE A 200 12.75 -13.18 -6.80
C ILE A 200 12.69 -14.58 -7.40
N GLU A 201 12.53 -14.74 -8.72
CA GLU A 201 12.62 -16.04 -9.41
C GLU A 201 13.99 -16.68 -9.19
N ALA A 202 15.07 -15.90 -9.33
CA ALA A 202 16.44 -16.36 -9.09
C ALA A 202 16.71 -16.67 -7.61
N LEU A 203 16.19 -15.88 -6.67
CA LEU A 203 16.27 -16.11 -5.22
C LEU A 203 15.57 -17.41 -4.82
N ILE A 204 14.33 -17.62 -5.27
CA ILE A 204 13.57 -18.85 -5.03
C ILE A 204 14.29 -20.05 -5.64
N THR A 205 14.77 -19.93 -6.88
CA THR A 205 15.52 -21.00 -7.56
C THR A 205 16.80 -21.38 -6.80
N LYS A 206 17.53 -20.40 -6.24
CA LYS A 206 18.67 -20.66 -5.34
C LYS A 206 18.22 -21.30 -4.02
N GLY A 207 17.14 -20.79 -3.41
CA GLY A 207 16.60 -21.31 -2.15
C GLY A 207 16.19 -22.77 -2.25
N LEU A 208 15.48 -23.15 -3.32
CA LEU A 208 15.08 -24.53 -3.61
C LEU A 208 16.26 -25.49 -3.79
N ASN A 209 17.41 -25.00 -4.24
CA ASN A 209 18.62 -25.79 -4.51
C ASN A 209 19.74 -25.59 -3.47
N ASP A 210 19.49 -24.89 -2.35
CA ASP A 210 20.50 -24.71 -1.29
C ASP A 210 20.93 -26.05 -0.69
N ALA A 211 22.20 -26.20 -0.31
CA ALA A 211 22.68 -27.40 0.38
C ALA A 211 21.95 -27.66 1.72
N THR A 212 21.45 -26.61 2.37
CA THR A 212 20.81 -26.63 3.69
C THR A 212 19.32 -27.00 3.61
N PRO A 213 18.85 -28.07 4.29
CA PRO A 213 17.44 -28.48 4.24
C PRO A 213 16.43 -27.40 4.67
N ALA A 214 16.75 -26.64 5.72
CA ALA A 214 15.89 -25.55 6.22
C ALA A 214 15.77 -24.37 5.24
N VAL A 215 16.84 -24.07 4.49
CA VAL A 215 16.79 -23.02 3.45
C VAL A 215 15.91 -23.49 2.29
N ARG A 216 16.03 -24.76 1.89
CA ARG A 216 15.13 -25.39 0.89
C ARG A 216 13.67 -25.40 1.34
N GLU A 217 13.40 -25.50 2.64
CA GLU A 217 12.05 -25.49 3.19
C GLU A 217 11.35 -24.14 3.00
N ILE A 218 11.99 -23.05 3.42
CA ILE A 218 11.47 -21.70 3.19
C ILE A 218 11.46 -21.37 1.67
N GLY A 219 12.39 -21.93 0.90
CA GLY A 219 12.37 -21.90 -0.58
C GLY A 219 11.11 -22.54 -1.18
N ARG A 220 10.71 -23.73 -0.71
CA ARG A 220 9.47 -24.41 -1.13
C ARG A 220 8.22 -23.61 -0.78
N GLU A 221 8.17 -22.97 0.39
CA GLU A 221 7.06 -22.09 0.77
C GLU A 221 6.99 -20.83 -0.11
N SER A 222 8.14 -20.17 -0.33
CA SER A 222 8.27 -18.97 -1.15
C SER A 222 7.84 -19.23 -2.60
N PHE A 223 8.26 -20.38 -3.15
CA PHE A 223 7.86 -20.82 -4.48
C PHE A 223 6.33 -20.88 -4.65
N TRP A 224 5.60 -21.47 -3.69
CA TRP A 224 4.16 -21.65 -3.88
C TRP A 224 3.38 -20.34 -3.87
N ILE A 225 3.85 -19.32 -3.13
CA ILE A 225 3.28 -17.96 -3.17
C ILE A 225 3.63 -17.29 -4.50
N PHE A 226 4.88 -17.40 -4.97
CA PHE A 226 5.29 -16.87 -6.27
C PHE A 226 4.53 -17.53 -7.44
N TRP A 227 4.27 -18.83 -7.37
CA TRP A 227 3.48 -19.60 -8.35
C TRP A 227 1.98 -19.25 -8.31
N GLU A 228 1.45 -18.81 -7.17
CA GLU A 228 0.07 -18.31 -7.02
C GLU A 228 -0.12 -16.97 -7.76
N HIS A 229 0.92 -16.13 -7.81
CA HIS A 229 0.83 -14.77 -8.38
C HIS A 229 1.50 -14.57 -9.76
N TRP A 230 2.65 -15.17 -10.05
CA TRP A 230 3.34 -15.15 -11.34
C TRP A 230 3.33 -16.53 -12.00
N ARG A 231 2.12 -17.06 -12.21
CA ARG A 231 1.86 -18.45 -12.59
C ARG A 231 2.78 -19.00 -13.70
N SER A 232 2.88 -18.30 -14.83
CA SER A 232 3.69 -18.74 -15.99
C SER A 232 5.18 -18.88 -15.62
N ARG A 233 5.72 -17.93 -14.85
CA ARG A 233 7.09 -17.95 -14.34
C ARG A 233 7.30 -19.12 -13.37
N GLY A 234 6.36 -19.33 -12.45
CA GLY A 234 6.38 -20.46 -11.52
C GLY A 234 6.33 -21.83 -12.21
N GLU A 235 5.52 -22.00 -13.26
CA GLU A 235 5.47 -23.24 -14.04
C GLU A 235 6.76 -23.48 -14.85
N HIS A 236 7.39 -22.42 -15.35
CA HIS A 236 8.70 -22.47 -16.00
C HIS A 236 9.82 -22.89 -15.03
N VAL A 237 9.85 -22.35 -13.81
CA VAL A 237 10.76 -22.80 -12.74
C VAL A 237 10.52 -24.26 -12.39
N LEU A 238 9.26 -24.68 -12.20
CA LEU A 238 8.91 -26.06 -11.85
C LEU A 238 9.46 -27.06 -12.89
N LYS A 239 9.27 -26.77 -14.19
CA LYS A 239 9.76 -27.60 -15.31
C LYS A 239 11.29 -27.70 -15.37
N LYS A 240 12.03 -26.70 -14.85
CA LYS A 240 13.50 -26.68 -14.81
C LYS A 240 14.12 -27.44 -13.64
N LEU A 241 13.34 -27.78 -12.61
CA LEU A 241 13.84 -28.57 -11.47
C LEU A 241 14.00 -30.05 -11.83
N PRO A 242 15.00 -30.79 -11.30
CA PRO A 242 15.07 -32.24 -11.42
C PRO A 242 13.83 -32.93 -10.85
N LEU A 243 13.41 -34.08 -11.42
CA LEU A 243 12.20 -34.81 -11.01
C LEU A 243 12.11 -35.11 -9.51
N ALA A 244 13.24 -35.36 -8.84
CA ALA A 244 13.28 -35.57 -7.39
C ALA A 244 12.96 -34.30 -6.59
N ALA A 245 13.39 -33.12 -7.07
CA ALA A 245 13.08 -31.83 -6.47
C ALA A 245 11.64 -31.40 -6.77
N GLN A 246 11.13 -31.66 -7.98
CA GLN A 246 9.71 -31.45 -8.34
C GLN A 246 8.79 -32.20 -7.35
N LYS A 247 9.00 -33.51 -7.15
CA LYS A 247 8.20 -34.32 -6.21
C LYS A 247 8.25 -33.83 -4.76
N GLN A 248 9.40 -33.31 -4.28
CA GLN A 248 9.51 -32.71 -2.95
C GLN A 248 8.76 -31.38 -2.84
N LEU A 249 8.78 -30.56 -3.90
CA LEU A 249 8.08 -29.29 -3.98
C LEU A 249 6.55 -29.47 -4.07
N GLU A 250 6.08 -30.43 -4.86
CA GLU A 250 4.66 -30.81 -4.93
C GLU A 250 4.14 -31.34 -3.60
N LYS A 251 4.91 -32.18 -2.90
CA LYS A 251 4.53 -32.66 -1.56
C LYS A 251 4.36 -31.52 -0.55
N SER A 252 5.17 -30.45 -0.60
CA SER A 252 5.01 -29.32 0.32
C SER A 252 3.77 -28.46 0.02
N LYS A 253 3.22 -28.49 -1.20
CA LYS A 253 1.99 -27.78 -1.59
C LYS A 253 0.79 -28.18 -0.72
N ILE A 254 0.71 -29.47 -0.39
CA ILE A 254 -0.34 -30.05 0.45
C ILE A 254 -0.20 -29.53 1.89
N SER A 255 1.03 -29.49 2.41
CA SER A 255 1.34 -29.00 3.76
C SER A 255 0.91 -27.54 3.99
N ILE A 256 1.01 -26.69 2.97
CA ILE A 256 0.63 -25.27 3.03
C ILE A 256 -0.90 -25.09 3.08
N LYS A 257 -1.67 -26.00 2.47
CA LYS A 257 -3.14 -25.97 2.59
C LYS A 257 -3.59 -26.34 4.01
N SER A 258 -2.91 -27.29 4.66
CA SER A 258 -3.27 -27.75 6.01
C SER A 258 -3.10 -26.67 7.08
N THR A 259 -2.24 -25.67 6.90
CA THR A 259 -2.01 -24.58 7.86
C THR A 259 -2.94 -23.38 7.69
N LYS A 260 -3.65 -23.24 6.56
CA LYS A 260 -4.61 -22.11 6.37
C LYS A 260 -5.89 -22.23 7.23
N ASN A 261 -6.17 -23.39 7.85
CA ASN A 261 -7.40 -23.66 8.63
C ASN A 261 -7.23 -23.62 10.17
N SER A 262 -6.13 -23.09 10.71
CA SER A 262 -5.82 -23.15 12.16
C SER A 262 -5.77 -21.76 12.86
N HIS A 263 -6.81 -20.95 12.65
CA HIS A 263 -7.04 -19.73 13.43
C HIS A 263 -8.49 -19.64 13.92
N SER A 264 -8.82 -20.46 14.91
CA SER A 264 -10.06 -20.38 15.69
C SER A 264 -9.75 -20.69 17.16
N PRO A 265 -9.77 -19.69 18.07
CA PRO A 265 -9.68 -19.95 19.50
C PRO A 265 -11.05 -20.37 20.01
N THR A 266 -11.19 -21.60 20.51
CA THR A 266 -12.43 -22.03 21.17
C THR A 266 -12.07 -22.98 22.30
N ASN A 267 -12.38 -22.57 23.53
CA ASN A 267 -12.17 -23.41 24.71
C ASN A 267 -13.11 -24.62 24.68
N SER A 268 -12.62 -25.76 25.14
CA SER A 268 -13.39 -26.99 25.25
C SER A 268 -14.39 -26.94 26.40
N LEU A 269 -15.67 -27.06 26.09
CA LEU A 269 -16.66 -27.74 26.93
C LEU A 269 -17.36 -28.78 26.05
N GLY A 270 -17.54 -29.99 26.57
CA GLY A 270 -17.95 -31.15 25.77
C GLY A 270 -19.41 -31.55 25.97
N ILE A 271 -19.87 -32.48 25.12
CA ILE A 271 -20.88 -33.51 25.38
C ILE A 271 -20.66 -34.59 24.32
N SER A 272 -20.74 -35.86 24.70
CA SER A 272 -20.50 -37.00 23.79
C SER A 272 -21.70 -37.95 23.71
N HIS A 273 -22.36 -37.92 22.56
CA HIS A 273 -23.33 -38.90 22.06
C HIS A 273 -22.99 -39.16 20.57
N GLY A 274 -23.08 -40.38 20.03
CA GLY A 274 -23.32 -41.66 20.70
C GLY A 274 -23.53 -42.81 19.69
N GLY A 275 -22.72 -43.87 19.81
CA GLY A 275 -22.79 -45.08 18.96
C GLY A 275 -22.12 -44.97 17.58
N ARG A 276 -21.86 -46.07 16.88
CA ARG A 276 -21.95 -47.50 17.30
C ARG A 276 -21.15 -48.40 16.32
N ASN A 277 -20.61 -49.51 16.82
CA ASN A 277 -20.15 -50.72 16.09
C ASN A 277 -18.94 -50.60 15.12
N ASP A 278 -18.11 -51.64 14.88
CA ASP A 278 -17.62 -52.71 15.77
C ASP A 278 -16.41 -53.46 15.13
N ARG A 279 -15.78 -54.38 15.87
CA ARG A 279 -14.62 -55.27 15.55
C ARG A 279 -13.27 -54.53 15.50
N ALA A 280 -12.31 -54.74 16.42
CA ALA A 280 -11.64 -55.97 16.90
C ALA A 280 -10.71 -56.60 15.85
N ILE A 281 -9.51 -57.13 16.16
CA ILE A 281 -9.03 -57.78 17.41
C ILE A 281 -7.62 -57.29 17.81
N SER A 282 -7.27 -57.37 19.11
CA SER A 282 -5.96 -57.02 19.71
C SER A 282 -4.87 -58.10 19.50
N PRO A 283 -3.64 -57.98 20.07
CA PRO A 283 -3.43 -58.30 21.49
C PRO A 283 -2.87 -57.13 22.33
N SER A 284 -2.98 -57.24 23.64
CA SER A 284 -2.54 -56.25 24.63
C SER A 284 -1.65 -56.89 25.71
N ASN A 285 -1.17 -56.04 26.63
CA ASN A 285 -0.51 -56.30 27.94
C ASN A 285 0.99 -55.98 27.90
N SER A 286 1.52 -54.96 28.60
CA SER A 286 1.12 -54.20 29.81
C SER A 286 1.35 -54.93 31.15
N THR A 287 1.38 -54.17 32.25
CA THR A 287 1.83 -54.50 33.63
C THR A 287 3.36 -54.44 33.85
N LEU A 288 3.88 -53.97 35.00
CA LEU A 288 3.25 -53.34 36.18
C LEU A 288 4.21 -52.35 36.88
N SER A 289 3.68 -51.55 37.82
CA SER A 289 4.42 -50.61 38.68
C SER A 289 4.86 -51.25 40.00
N ASN A 290 5.99 -50.80 40.58
CA ASN A 290 6.09 -50.36 41.99
C ASN A 290 7.53 -50.10 42.48
N GLY A 291 7.64 -49.39 43.61
CA GLY A 291 8.57 -49.77 44.67
C GLY A 291 9.83 -48.90 44.85
N SER A 292 9.87 -48.14 45.95
CA SER A 292 11.08 -47.48 46.44
C SER A 292 11.61 -48.16 47.71
N ALA A 293 12.94 -48.23 47.80
CA ALA A 293 13.76 -48.35 49.03
C ALA A 293 13.54 -49.55 49.98
N GLY A 294 14.62 -50.34 50.16
CA GLY A 294 14.81 -51.28 51.27
C GLY A 294 16.30 -51.45 51.57
N SER A 295 16.67 -51.41 52.85
CA SER A 295 18.02 -51.62 53.40
C SER A 295 18.12 -53.09 53.90
N SER A 296 19.26 -53.71 54.29
CA SER A 296 20.53 -53.20 54.82
C SER A 296 21.72 -54.19 54.70
N ASP A 297 22.92 -53.63 54.90
CA ASP A 297 24.00 -54.10 55.80
C ASP A 297 25.11 -55.13 55.44
N HIS A 298 26.33 -54.71 55.85
CA HIS A 298 27.41 -55.48 56.51
C HIS A 298 28.36 -56.39 55.65
N PRO A 299 29.60 -56.73 56.12
CA PRO A 299 30.69 -55.75 56.35
C PRO A 299 32.14 -56.25 56.01
N LYS A 300 33.15 -55.37 56.26
CA LYS A 300 34.53 -55.65 56.78
C LYS A 300 35.74 -56.04 55.85
N VAL A 301 36.90 -55.42 56.19
CA VAL A 301 38.31 -55.91 56.18
C VAL A 301 39.31 -55.60 55.02
N SER A 302 40.25 -54.68 55.33
CA SER A 302 41.69 -54.48 54.97
C SER A 302 42.32 -54.58 53.54
N ARG A 303 42.99 -53.47 53.12
CA ARG A 303 44.46 -53.27 52.81
C ARG A 303 45.40 -54.48 52.58
N PRO A 304 46.60 -54.31 51.93
CA PRO A 304 47.06 -53.32 50.91
C PRO A 304 48.15 -53.80 49.86
N THR A 305 48.58 -52.90 48.93
CA THR A 305 49.95 -52.79 48.28
C THR A 305 50.52 -53.91 47.36
N LYS A 306 51.52 -53.72 46.45
CA LYS A 306 52.01 -52.61 45.55
C LYS A 306 53.23 -53.10 44.69
N TYR A 307 53.68 -52.26 43.71
CA TYR A 307 54.97 -52.29 42.95
C TYR A 307 55.08 -53.34 41.82
N THR A 308 55.91 -53.21 40.75
CA THR A 308 57.16 -52.45 40.44
C THR A 308 57.11 -51.75 39.04
N SER A 309 57.51 -50.47 38.85
CA SER A 309 58.82 -49.88 38.42
C SER A 309 59.37 -50.29 37.04
N SER A 310 60.02 -49.45 36.22
CA SER A 310 60.66 -48.10 36.36
C SER A 310 60.18 -47.10 35.25
N ALA A 311 60.83 -46.03 34.72
CA ALA A 311 62.18 -45.41 34.79
C ALA A 311 62.14 -43.89 34.42
N SER A 312 63.31 -43.24 34.21
CA SER A 312 63.51 -41.77 33.96
C SER A 312 64.69 -41.52 32.96
N PRO A 313 65.04 -40.29 32.47
CA PRO A 313 65.45 -39.11 33.27
C PRO A 313 65.01 -37.69 32.75
N SER A 314 65.50 -36.62 33.38
CA SER A 314 65.26 -35.18 33.08
C SER A 314 66.47 -34.34 33.58
N PRO A 315 66.76 -33.09 33.12
CA PRO A 315 65.98 -31.83 33.33
C PRO A 315 65.92 -31.00 31.99
N PRO A 316 65.93 -29.63 31.86
CA PRO A 316 65.85 -28.50 32.81
C PRO A 316 64.87 -27.32 32.45
N PRO A 317 64.75 -26.28 33.31
CA PRO A 317 63.96 -25.03 33.12
C PRO A 317 64.90 -23.80 32.86
N PRO A 318 64.51 -22.49 32.95
CA PRO A 318 63.26 -21.80 33.34
C PRO A 318 62.78 -20.80 32.23
N PRO A 319 61.98 -19.71 32.43
CA PRO A 319 61.28 -19.18 33.62
C PRO A 319 59.76 -18.94 33.40
N SER A 320 59.20 -17.75 33.71
CA SER A 320 57.76 -17.50 33.88
C SER A 320 57.31 -16.07 33.54
N SER A 321 56.01 -15.89 33.20
CA SER A 321 55.06 -14.93 33.83
C SER A 321 53.86 -14.56 32.93
N VAL A 322 52.89 -13.85 33.54
CA VAL A 322 51.71 -13.18 32.94
C VAL A 322 50.59 -14.08 32.39
N SER A 323 49.51 -14.16 33.17
CA SER A 323 48.21 -14.68 32.74
C SER A 323 47.52 -13.77 31.71
N ARG A 324 46.76 -14.34 30.76
CA ARG A 324 45.83 -13.57 29.93
C ARG A 324 44.63 -14.40 29.48
N LYS A 325 43.43 -13.82 29.65
CA LYS A 325 42.15 -14.46 29.35
C LYS A 325 41.92 -14.56 27.82
N THR A 326 41.20 -15.58 27.39
CA THR A 326 40.72 -15.78 26.02
C THR A 326 39.96 -14.54 25.51
N ARG A 327 40.36 -14.02 24.34
CA ARG A 327 39.65 -12.93 23.64
C ARG A 327 39.48 -13.27 22.17
N VAL A 328 38.23 -13.26 21.69
CA VAL A 328 37.90 -13.48 20.27
C VAL A 328 38.41 -12.30 19.43
N PRO A 329 39.03 -12.53 18.25
CA PRO A 329 39.46 -11.46 17.36
C PRO A 329 38.29 -10.59 16.87
N GLY A 330 38.43 -9.27 16.95
CA GLY A 330 37.44 -8.33 16.43
C GLY A 330 37.68 -8.01 14.96
N LEU A 331 36.65 -8.05 14.12
CA LEU A 331 36.74 -7.58 12.74
C LEU A 331 36.88 -6.06 12.71
N ASN A 332 37.91 -5.55 12.03
CA ASN A 332 38.03 -4.13 11.75
C ASN A 332 38.48 -3.89 10.30
N LYS A 333 37.52 -3.46 9.48
CA LYS A 333 37.63 -2.60 8.28
C LYS A 333 38.92 -2.72 7.44
N LYS A 334 38.79 -3.29 6.24
CA LYS A 334 39.36 -2.68 5.03
C LYS A 334 38.22 -2.09 4.20
N LYS A 335 38.17 -0.76 4.09
CA LYS A 335 37.36 -0.08 3.05
C LYS A 335 38.16 -0.13 1.75
N SER A 336 37.69 -0.86 0.75
CA SER A 336 38.16 -0.70 -0.62
C SER A 336 37.56 0.60 -1.19
N ILE A 337 38.38 1.65 -1.32
CA ILE A 337 37.97 2.89 -1.98
C ILE A 337 38.01 2.64 -3.49
N MET A 338 36.84 2.40 -4.10
CA MET A 338 36.62 2.74 -5.51
C MET A 338 35.83 4.04 -5.54
N GLY A 339 36.50 5.12 -5.94
CA GLY A 339 35.86 6.43 -6.08
C GLY A 339 35.06 6.51 -7.37
N LEU A 340 33.80 6.96 -7.28
CA LEU A 340 33.04 7.47 -8.42
C LEU A 340 32.19 8.68 -8.01
N SER A 341 32.81 9.61 -7.28
CA SER A 341 32.17 10.86 -6.82
C SER A 341 32.02 11.89 -7.94
N SER A 342 31.26 11.55 -8.99
CA SER A 342 30.61 12.57 -9.79
C SER A 342 29.37 13.04 -9.04
N LYS A 343 29.24 14.35 -8.81
CA LYS A 343 28.00 14.96 -8.29
C LYS A 343 26.93 14.86 -9.37
N ARG A 344 26.28 13.69 -9.48
CA ARG A 344 25.09 13.51 -10.32
C ARG A 344 24.01 14.43 -9.75
N LYS A 345 23.82 15.61 -10.35
CA LYS A 345 22.70 16.51 -10.03
C LYS A 345 21.42 15.68 -10.13
N VAL A 346 20.51 15.84 -9.16
CA VAL A 346 19.14 15.33 -9.33
C VAL A 346 18.59 16.00 -10.59
N PRO A 347 18.04 15.26 -11.57
CA PRO A 347 17.46 15.87 -12.75
C PRO A 347 16.31 16.80 -12.33
N ASN A 348 16.29 18.02 -12.88
CA ASN A 348 15.14 18.92 -12.72
C ASN A 348 13.87 18.21 -13.21
N PHE A 349 12.72 18.45 -12.58
CA PHE A 349 11.50 17.70 -12.87
C PHE A 349 11.07 17.78 -14.35
N PHE A 350 11.31 18.89 -15.07
CA PHE A 350 11.05 18.96 -16.52
C PHE A 350 11.93 17.97 -17.31
N THR A 351 13.13 17.65 -16.82
CA THR A 351 14.02 16.63 -17.42
C THR A 351 13.50 15.21 -17.16
N LEU A 352 12.84 14.98 -16.01
CA LEU A 352 12.17 13.71 -15.72
C LEU A 352 10.92 13.55 -16.61
N LEU A 353 10.05 14.56 -16.65
CA LEU A 353 8.80 14.54 -17.41
C LEU A 353 9.01 14.45 -18.93
N ASN A 354 10.08 15.04 -19.48
CA ASN A 354 10.41 14.94 -20.91
C ASN A 354 11.42 13.83 -21.24
N SER A 355 11.75 12.95 -20.28
CA SER A 355 12.65 11.82 -20.54
C SER A 355 12.05 10.85 -21.54
N GLU A 356 12.86 10.27 -22.43
CA GLU A 356 12.43 9.16 -23.29
C GLU A 356 12.10 7.90 -22.46
N ASP A 357 12.74 7.72 -21.31
CA ASP A 357 12.47 6.65 -20.36
C ASP A 357 11.14 6.88 -19.61
N PHE A 358 10.17 6.01 -19.89
CA PHE A 358 8.87 5.96 -19.22
C PHE A 358 8.99 5.90 -17.69
N SER A 359 10.00 5.20 -17.14
CA SER A 359 10.21 5.12 -15.69
C SER A 359 10.62 6.46 -15.08
N MET A 360 11.39 7.28 -15.82
CA MET A 360 11.74 8.64 -15.40
C MET A 360 10.55 9.60 -15.52
N ARG A 361 9.71 9.45 -16.56
CA ARG A 361 8.45 10.22 -16.67
C ARG A 361 7.51 9.92 -15.52
N ILE A 362 7.34 8.64 -15.18
CA ILE A 362 6.51 8.16 -14.06
C ILE A 362 7.04 8.66 -12.71
N ASP A 363 8.36 8.64 -12.48
CA ASP A 363 8.96 9.21 -11.26
C ASP A 363 8.74 10.73 -11.18
N GLY A 364 8.93 11.45 -12.29
CA GLY A 364 8.63 12.88 -12.39
C GLY A 364 7.17 13.22 -12.08
N ILE A 365 6.21 12.41 -12.57
CA ILE A 365 4.77 12.59 -12.29
C ILE A 365 4.47 12.42 -10.79
N HIS A 366 5.00 11.39 -10.12
CA HIS A 366 4.81 11.22 -8.67
C HIS A 366 5.49 12.35 -7.87
N GLN A 367 6.65 12.84 -8.31
CA GLN A 367 7.29 14.01 -7.68
C GLN A 367 6.42 15.27 -7.79
N VAL A 368 5.77 15.50 -8.94
CA VAL A 368 4.80 16.60 -9.14
C VAL A 368 3.56 16.39 -8.26
N ALA A 369 2.98 15.18 -8.24
CA ALA A 369 1.79 14.86 -7.45
C ALA A 369 2.02 15.12 -5.95
N LYS A 370 3.12 14.60 -5.40
CA LYS A 370 3.53 14.83 -4.02
C LYS A 370 3.80 16.31 -3.72
N LYS A 371 4.41 17.05 -4.65
CA LYS A 371 4.69 18.48 -4.48
C LYS A 371 3.42 19.31 -4.46
N LEU A 372 2.53 19.14 -5.44
CA LEU A 372 1.27 19.87 -5.51
C LEU A 372 0.33 19.51 -4.35
N GLY A 373 0.31 18.24 -3.93
CA GLY A 373 -0.43 17.79 -2.74
C GLY A 373 0.04 18.48 -1.46
N LEU A 374 1.36 18.60 -1.25
CA LEU A 374 1.95 19.30 -0.10
C LEU A 374 1.79 20.84 -0.16
N MET A 375 1.74 21.43 -1.36
CA MET A 375 1.56 22.88 -1.52
C MET A 375 0.12 23.34 -1.30
N TYR A 376 -0.85 22.55 -1.76
CA TYR A 376 -2.28 22.87 -1.65
C TYR A 376 -3.03 21.72 -0.95
N PRO A 377 -2.83 21.52 0.38
CA PRO A 377 -3.49 20.45 1.12
C PRO A 377 -4.98 20.71 1.39
N TYR A 378 -5.41 21.98 1.34
CA TYR A 378 -6.79 22.41 1.66
C TYR A 378 -7.46 23.22 0.54
N THR A 379 -6.89 23.20 -0.68
CA THR A 379 -7.39 24.00 -1.80
C THR A 379 -7.42 23.13 -3.06
N PRO A 380 -8.61 22.82 -3.63
CA PRO A 380 -8.70 21.98 -4.82
C PRO A 380 -8.26 22.70 -6.09
N ILE A 381 -8.33 24.04 -6.11
CA ILE A 381 -7.90 24.90 -7.21
C ILE A 381 -6.60 25.60 -6.79
N PRO A 382 -5.44 25.29 -7.41
CA PRO A 382 -4.21 26.05 -7.18
C PRO A 382 -4.22 27.38 -7.94
N ASP A 383 -3.46 28.36 -7.45
CA ASP A 383 -2.98 29.44 -8.32
C ASP A 383 -1.91 28.88 -9.28
N LEU A 384 -2.21 28.92 -10.58
CA LEU A 384 -1.34 28.41 -11.64
C LEU A 384 -0.19 29.38 -12.00
N GLU A 385 -0.32 30.68 -11.70
CA GLU A 385 0.68 31.69 -12.08
C GLU A 385 1.96 31.60 -11.23
N HIS A 386 1.89 30.95 -10.05
CA HIS A 386 2.96 30.93 -9.05
C HIS A 386 3.38 29.51 -8.60
N ILE A 387 3.25 28.49 -9.45
CA ILE A 387 3.67 27.11 -9.11
C ILE A 387 5.18 27.04 -8.78
N GLN A 388 5.53 26.68 -7.54
CA GLN A 388 6.93 26.57 -7.08
C GLN A 388 7.30 25.12 -6.70
N LEU A 389 7.50 24.25 -7.70
CA LEU A 389 7.92 22.86 -7.45
C LEU A 389 9.33 22.74 -6.86
N GLU A 390 10.26 23.66 -7.19
CA GLU A 390 11.66 23.63 -6.74
C GLU A 390 11.99 24.84 -5.82
N THR A 391 12.48 24.58 -4.61
CA THR A 391 12.69 25.60 -3.55
C THR A 391 13.93 26.50 -3.78
N THR A 392 14.61 26.38 -4.93
CA THR A 392 15.92 27.03 -5.19
C THR A 392 16.12 27.45 -6.66
N SER A 393 15.05 27.48 -7.46
CA SER A 393 15.05 27.98 -8.84
C SER A 393 13.96 29.04 -9.01
N GLN A 394 13.86 29.63 -10.20
CA GLN A 394 12.70 30.47 -10.55
C GLN A 394 11.39 29.67 -10.52
N PRO A 395 10.22 30.33 -10.32
CA PRO A 395 8.92 29.67 -10.36
C PRO A 395 8.73 28.88 -11.65
N VAL A 396 7.99 27.78 -11.53
CA VAL A 396 7.68 26.89 -12.64
C VAL A 396 6.56 27.49 -13.46
N ASP A 397 6.84 27.69 -14.75
CA ASP A 397 5.86 27.92 -15.80
C ASP A 397 4.75 26.85 -15.75
N GLY A 398 3.59 27.24 -15.20
CA GLY A 398 2.45 26.37 -14.95
C GLY A 398 1.78 25.89 -16.23
N ASP A 399 1.69 26.75 -17.25
CA ASP A 399 1.16 26.40 -18.57
C ASP A 399 2.05 25.38 -19.29
N LYS A 400 3.38 25.50 -19.16
CA LYS A 400 4.32 24.50 -19.69
C LYS A 400 4.24 23.16 -18.97
N LEU A 401 4.08 23.17 -17.64
CA LEU A 401 3.82 21.94 -16.87
C LEU A 401 2.50 21.29 -17.31
N LYS A 402 1.43 22.09 -17.40
CA LYS A 402 0.11 21.68 -17.90
C LYS A 402 0.19 21.06 -19.29
N ALA A 403 0.87 21.71 -20.23
CA ALA A 403 1.04 21.23 -21.61
C ALA A 403 1.76 19.87 -21.67
N ILE A 404 2.81 19.67 -20.86
CA ILE A 404 3.55 18.40 -20.80
C ILE A 404 2.71 17.27 -20.19
N ILE A 405 1.93 17.55 -19.14
CA ILE A 405 1.02 16.56 -18.55
C ILE A 405 -0.13 16.21 -19.51
N LEU A 406 -0.71 17.21 -20.18
CA LEU A 406 -1.75 17.00 -21.18
C LEU A 406 -1.23 16.17 -22.36
N GLN A 407 -0.05 16.49 -22.90
CA GLN A 407 0.60 15.69 -23.96
C GLN A 407 0.82 14.23 -23.55
N GLN A 408 1.22 13.99 -22.30
CA GLN A 408 1.43 12.63 -21.78
C GLN A 408 0.13 11.87 -21.49
N PHE A 409 -0.95 12.57 -21.15
CA PHE A 409 -2.28 12.00 -21.03
C PHE A 409 -2.90 11.66 -22.39
N GLU A 410 -2.70 12.51 -23.41
CA GLU A 410 -3.20 12.28 -24.76
C GLU A 410 -2.40 11.23 -25.56
N ASP A 411 -1.14 10.94 -25.16
CA ASP A 411 -0.26 9.96 -25.83
C ASP A 411 -0.96 8.60 -26.04
N PRO A 412 -1.21 8.19 -27.29
CA PRO A 412 -1.96 6.97 -27.60
C PRO A 412 -1.18 5.67 -27.37
N ASN A 413 0.13 5.74 -27.11
CA ASN A 413 1.05 4.60 -27.10
C ASN A 413 1.51 4.19 -25.68
N ASN A 414 1.11 4.95 -24.66
CA ASN A 414 1.80 4.99 -23.37
C ASN A 414 0.86 4.63 -22.20
N ASN A 415 0.43 3.36 -22.18
CA ASN A 415 -0.49 2.85 -21.16
C ASN A 415 0.05 2.99 -19.73
N PHE A 416 1.37 2.92 -19.50
CA PHE A 416 1.97 2.99 -18.15
C PHE A 416 1.95 4.41 -17.54
N VAL A 417 2.13 5.46 -18.34
CA VAL A 417 1.92 6.83 -17.86
C VAL A 417 0.43 7.09 -17.67
N TYR A 418 -0.44 6.58 -18.54
CA TYR A 418 -1.89 6.69 -18.37
C TYR A 418 -2.40 5.98 -17.10
N GLU A 419 -1.91 4.75 -16.81
CA GLU A 419 -2.09 4.03 -15.54
C GLU A 419 -1.68 4.90 -14.35
N THR A 420 -0.50 5.52 -14.43
CA THR A 420 0.05 6.37 -13.37
C THR A 420 -0.82 7.61 -13.13
N LEU A 421 -1.19 8.33 -14.19
CA LEU A 421 -2.08 9.51 -14.12
C LEU A 421 -3.49 9.15 -13.62
N SER A 422 -3.90 7.88 -13.74
CA SER A 422 -5.16 7.34 -13.23
C SER A 422 -5.14 6.94 -11.74
N SER A 423 -3.99 7.03 -11.06
CA SER A 423 -3.88 6.83 -9.61
C SER A 423 -4.62 7.91 -8.81
N TRP A 424 -5.11 7.61 -7.60
CA TRP A 424 -5.80 8.62 -6.77
C TRP A 424 -4.95 9.88 -6.55
N GLU A 425 -3.66 9.70 -6.21
CA GLU A 425 -2.72 10.82 -6.02
C GLU A 425 -2.57 11.66 -7.30
N CYS A 426 -2.43 11.05 -8.47
CA CYS A 426 -2.28 11.82 -9.72
C CYS A 426 -3.60 12.46 -10.18
N VAL A 427 -4.74 11.79 -10.04
CA VAL A 427 -6.05 12.37 -10.36
C VAL A 427 -6.32 13.62 -9.52
N THR A 428 -6.05 13.56 -8.22
CA THR A 428 -6.44 14.60 -7.25
C THR A 428 -5.38 15.69 -7.03
N CYS A 429 -4.08 15.36 -7.16
CA CYS A 429 -2.98 16.31 -6.98
C CYS A 429 -2.35 16.81 -8.29
N VAL A 430 -2.61 16.19 -9.44
CA VAL A 430 -2.05 16.61 -10.74
C VAL A 430 -3.16 16.94 -11.74
N MET A 431 -3.97 15.97 -12.14
CA MET A 431 -4.91 16.13 -13.26
C MET A 431 -5.97 17.20 -12.98
N LEU A 432 -6.71 17.08 -11.87
CA LEU A 432 -7.75 18.03 -11.47
C LEU A 432 -7.22 19.35 -10.91
N ARG A 433 -5.89 19.54 -10.85
CA ARG A 433 -5.23 20.77 -10.40
C ARG A 433 -4.57 21.55 -11.54
N LEU A 434 -4.13 20.87 -12.60
CA LEU A 434 -3.49 21.48 -13.77
C LEU A 434 -4.42 21.60 -14.99
N LEU A 435 -5.45 20.77 -15.07
CA LEU A 435 -6.41 20.76 -16.18
C LEU A 435 -7.78 21.26 -15.71
N SER A 436 -8.48 22.01 -16.57
CA SER A 436 -9.86 22.37 -16.33
C SER A 436 -10.80 21.16 -16.43
N PHE A 437 -12.03 21.32 -15.96
CA PHE A 437 -13.07 20.29 -16.09
C PHE A 437 -13.28 19.90 -17.56
N GLU A 438 -13.34 20.88 -18.46
CA GLU A 438 -13.56 20.72 -19.90
C GLU A 438 -12.38 20.07 -20.63
N GLU A 439 -11.16 20.24 -20.12
CA GLU A 439 -9.95 19.62 -20.70
C GLU A 439 -9.83 18.15 -20.34
N TYR A 440 -10.17 17.77 -19.10
CA TYR A 440 -9.92 16.42 -18.57
C TYR A 440 -11.15 15.49 -18.60
N ILE A 441 -12.30 15.95 -18.12
CA ILE A 441 -13.48 15.08 -17.91
C ILE A 441 -14.12 14.63 -19.23
N PRO A 442 -14.38 15.51 -20.22
CA PRO A 442 -14.84 15.07 -21.54
C PRO A 442 -13.91 14.06 -22.20
N ARG A 443 -12.59 14.17 -21.98
CA ARG A 443 -11.62 13.24 -22.56
C ARG A 443 -11.66 11.88 -21.89
N LEU A 444 -11.71 11.83 -20.56
CA LEU A 444 -11.92 10.57 -19.81
C LEU A 444 -13.18 9.83 -20.27
N ILE A 445 -14.30 10.54 -20.42
CA ILE A 445 -15.58 9.96 -20.87
C ILE A 445 -15.45 9.30 -22.26
N LEU A 446 -14.67 9.88 -23.18
CA LEU A 446 -14.45 9.29 -24.50
C LEU A 446 -13.48 8.10 -24.47
N ASP A 447 -12.42 8.17 -23.65
CA ASP A 447 -11.43 7.10 -23.49
C ASP A 447 -12.03 5.86 -22.76
N VAL A 448 -12.97 6.05 -21.82
CA VAL A 448 -13.79 4.97 -21.18
C VAL A 448 -14.52 4.12 -22.22
N ASP A 449 -14.82 4.71 -23.37
CA ASP A 449 -15.74 4.16 -24.36
C ASP A 449 -15.01 3.95 -25.72
N GLU A 450 -13.67 3.82 -25.69
CA GLU A 450 -12.82 3.50 -26.85
C GLU A 450 -12.55 1.98 -26.97
N PRO A 451 -13.23 1.25 -27.88
CA PRO A 451 -13.15 -0.22 -27.94
C PRO A 451 -11.83 -0.77 -28.48
N LYS A 452 -10.89 0.09 -28.90
CA LYS A 452 -9.58 -0.30 -29.46
C LYS A 452 -8.45 -0.37 -28.43
N ARG A 453 -8.66 0.12 -27.20
CA ARG A 453 -7.61 0.18 -26.15
C ARG A 453 -8.17 -0.29 -24.81
N VAL A 454 -8.27 -1.60 -24.62
CA VAL A 454 -8.88 -2.22 -23.42
C VAL A 454 -8.22 -1.74 -22.12
N ASP A 455 -6.89 -1.66 -22.08
CA ASP A 455 -6.15 -1.20 -20.89
C ASP A 455 -6.43 0.28 -20.60
N ARG A 456 -6.36 1.15 -21.62
CA ARG A 456 -6.67 2.59 -21.49
C ARG A 456 -8.11 2.79 -21.03
N GLN A 457 -9.06 2.05 -21.60
CA GLN A 457 -10.46 2.03 -21.16
C GLN A 457 -10.60 1.61 -19.68
N LYS A 458 -9.85 0.60 -19.22
CA LYS A 458 -9.84 0.19 -17.80
C LYS A 458 -9.38 1.33 -16.89
N HIS A 459 -8.22 1.91 -17.20
CA HIS A 459 -7.66 3.00 -16.41
C HIS A 459 -8.52 4.28 -16.49
N ALA A 460 -9.15 4.56 -17.63
CA ALA A 460 -10.07 5.69 -17.79
C ALA A 460 -11.31 5.58 -16.90
N ARG A 461 -11.86 4.36 -16.72
CA ARG A 461 -12.98 4.11 -15.77
C ARG A 461 -12.56 4.38 -14.34
N ILE A 462 -11.38 3.90 -13.95
CA ILE A 462 -10.78 4.10 -12.62
C ILE A 462 -10.53 5.59 -12.37
N ALA A 463 -9.91 6.29 -13.33
CA ALA A 463 -9.64 7.73 -13.25
C ALA A 463 -10.92 8.56 -13.17
N LEU A 464 -11.93 8.24 -13.98
CA LEU A 464 -13.23 8.91 -13.96
C LEU A 464 -13.93 8.70 -12.61
N GLN A 465 -13.99 7.48 -12.09
CA GLN A 465 -14.62 7.23 -10.78
C GLN A 465 -13.90 7.95 -9.64
N ARG A 466 -12.55 7.99 -9.66
CA ARG A 466 -11.76 8.77 -8.68
C ARG A 466 -12.02 10.28 -8.82
N ALA A 467 -12.12 10.77 -10.05
CA ALA A 467 -12.45 12.18 -10.31
C ALA A 467 -13.88 12.53 -9.88
N LYS A 468 -14.85 11.61 -10.03
CA LYS A 468 -16.20 11.77 -9.47
C LYS A 468 -16.13 11.99 -7.97
N LEU A 469 -15.59 11.02 -7.22
CA LEU A 469 -15.54 11.06 -5.75
C LEU A 469 -14.85 12.33 -5.21
N PHE A 470 -13.72 12.73 -5.82
CA PHE A 470 -13.03 13.96 -5.43
C PHE A 470 -13.86 15.22 -5.73
N LEU A 471 -14.34 15.40 -6.97
CA LEU A 471 -15.09 16.61 -7.34
C LEU A 471 -16.43 16.71 -6.59
N GLN A 472 -17.07 15.58 -6.28
CA GLN A 472 -18.31 15.53 -5.50
C GLN A 472 -18.12 16.06 -4.07
N HIS A 473 -16.95 15.79 -3.47
CA HIS A 473 -16.62 16.24 -2.12
C HIS A 473 -16.08 17.69 -2.11
N GLU A 474 -15.17 18.03 -3.03
CA GLU A 474 -14.44 19.31 -3.01
C GLU A 474 -15.11 20.48 -3.76
N ASN A 475 -16.12 20.23 -4.60
CA ASN A 475 -16.72 21.28 -5.45
C ASN A 475 -18.25 21.37 -5.32
N PRO A 476 -18.79 22.19 -4.39
CA PRO A 476 -20.23 22.37 -4.21
C PRO A 476 -20.99 22.79 -5.48
N ASN A 477 -20.33 23.45 -6.45
CA ASN A 477 -20.93 23.89 -7.71
C ASN A 477 -20.86 22.81 -8.83
N LEU A 478 -20.43 21.58 -8.53
CA LEU A 478 -20.26 20.50 -9.50
C LEU A 478 -21.53 20.21 -10.33
N ALA A 479 -22.71 20.19 -9.70
CA ALA A 479 -23.96 19.91 -10.43
C ALA A 479 -24.27 20.97 -11.51
N ASN A 480 -23.93 22.24 -11.26
CA ASN A 480 -24.02 23.33 -12.23
C ASN A 480 -22.98 23.17 -13.36
N ILE A 481 -21.74 22.78 -13.02
CA ILE A 481 -20.68 22.49 -13.99
C ILE A 481 -21.07 21.31 -14.90
N LEU A 482 -21.69 20.28 -14.34
CA LEU A 482 -22.24 19.15 -15.10
C LEU A 482 -23.41 19.57 -15.99
N PHE A 483 -24.33 20.40 -15.49
CA PHE A 483 -25.46 20.91 -16.27
C PHE A 483 -25.02 21.79 -17.45
N THR A 484 -24.15 22.76 -17.20
CA THR A 484 -23.58 23.63 -18.25
C THR A 484 -22.74 22.84 -19.26
N SER A 485 -21.96 21.85 -18.80
CA SER A 485 -21.25 20.91 -19.67
C SER A 485 -22.20 20.04 -20.51
N LEU A 486 -23.30 19.54 -19.93
CA LEU A 486 -24.33 18.78 -20.64
C LEU A 486 -24.96 19.61 -21.76
N VAL A 487 -25.30 20.87 -21.49
CA VAL A 487 -25.86 21.79 -22.48
C VAL A 487 -24.84 22.10 -23.59
N HIS A 488 -23.58 22.36 -23.23
CA HIS A 488 -22.49 22.67 -24.17
C HIS A 488 -22.11 21.48 -25.07
N PHE A 489 -21.74 20.35 -24.47
CA PHE A 489 -21.25 19.17 -25.20
C PHE A 489 -22.38 18.35 -25.82
N GLY A 490 -23.57 18.31 -25.21
CA GLY A 490 -24.77 17.76 -25.84
C GLY A 490 -25.23 18.57 -27.06
N GLY A 491 -24.99 19.89 -27.05
CA GLY A 491 -25.44 20.81 -28.08
C GLY A 491 -26.92 21.18 -27.93
N PHE A 492 -27.39 21.29 -26.69
CA PHE A 492 -28.78 21.66 -26.35
C PHE A 492 -28.97 23.17 -26.19
N GLY A 493 -27.87 23.94 -26.11
CA GLY A 493 -27.87 25.39 -26.24
C GLY A 493 -27.60 25.85 -27.68
N GLY A 494 -27.93 27.12 -27.97
CA GLY A 494 -27.79 27.74 -29.29
C GLY A 494 -26.36 27.72 -29.86
N THR A 495 -26.25 27.98 -31.17
CA THR A 495 -25.04 27.81 -32.00
C THR A 495 -23.76 28.38 -31.39
N THR A 496 -22.81 27.51 -31.04
CA THR A 496 -21.42 27.92 -30.70
C THR A 496 -20.59 28.16 -31.96
N PRO A 497 -19.73 29.20 -32.02
CA PRO A 497 -18.86 29.46 -33.15
C PRO A 497 -17.91 28.30 -33.52
N SER A 498 -17.60 28.18 -34.81
CA SER A 498 -16.84 27.06 -35.38
C SER A 498 -15.40 27.46 -35.75
N ASN A 499 -14.52 27.59 -34.75
CA ASN A 499 -13.10 27.93 -34.96
C ASN A 499 -12.28 26.75 -35.52
N GLY A 500 -12.30 26.58 -36.84
CA GLY A 500 -11.17 26.12 -37.68
C GLY A 500 -10.64 24.67 -37.57
N LYS A 501 -10.65 24.04 -36.40
CA LYS A 501 -10.17 22.65 -36.19
C LYS A 501 -11.34 21.71 -35.93
N ARG A 502 -11.21 20.44 -36.36
CA ARG A 502 -12.17 19.37 -36.07
C ARG A 502 -12.08 18.95 -34.60
N ASP A 503 -12.75 19.71 -33.75
CA ASP A 503 -12.98 19.41 -32.34
C ASP A 503 -13.61 18.01 -32.18
N ILE A 504 -12.91 17.14 -31.46
CA ILE A 504 -13.30 15.75 -31.23
C ILE A 504 -14.59 15.63 -30.40
N TYR A 505 -14.87 16.60 -29.52
CA TYR A 505 -16.07 16.62 -28.68
C TYR A 505 -17.32 17.01 -29.47
N LYS A 506 -17.17 17.77 -30.57
CA LYS A 506 -18.29 18.18 -31.45
C LYS A 506 -18.77 17.08 -32.41
N LEU A 507 -18.09 15.93 -32.50
CA LEU A 507 -18.51 14.79 -33.32
C LEU A 507 -19.85 14.20 -32.82
N PRO A 508 -20.87 13.95 -33.68
CA PRO A 508 -22.20 13.48 -33.25
C PRO A 508 -22.25 12.14 -32.51
N ALA A 509 -21.22 11.29 -32.62
CA ALA A 509 -21.08 10.10 -31.77
C ALA A 509 -20.63 10.48 -30.35
N ASN A 510 -19.63 11.36 -30.25
CA ASN A 510 -19.02 11.78 -29.00
C ASN A 510 -19.95 12.68 -28.19
N ARG A 511 -20.65 13.62 -28.82
CA ARG A 511 -21.74 14.40 -28.18
C ARG A 511 -22.77 13.53 -27.48
N ARG A 512 -23.18 12.42 -28.12
CA ARG A 512 -24.15 11.48 -27.54
C ARG A 512 -23.59 10.67 -26.37
N LYS A 513 -22.29 10.36 -26.35
CA LYS A 513 -21.60 9.76 -25.19
C LYS A 513 -21.47 10.75 -24.03
N LEU A 514 -21.01 11.96 -24.31
CA LEU A 514 -20.86 13.03 -23.32
C LEU A 514 -22.20 13.36 -22.65
N ALA A 515 -23.27 13.57 -23.43
CA ALA A 515 -24.61 13.80 -22.89
C ALA A 515 -25.11 12.62 -22.04
N LYS A 516 -24.84 11.37 -22.45
CA LYS A 516 -25.18 10.16 -21.66
C LYS A 516 -24.48 10.18 -20.30
N GLU A 517 -23.16 10.33 -20.26
CA GLU A 517 -22.41 10.24 -19.00
C GLU A 517 -22.65 11.45 -18.07
N PHE A 518 -22.81 12.66 -18.61
CA PHE A 518 -23.18 13.82 -17.79
C PHE A 518 -24.58 13.65 -17.16
N LEU A 519 -25.57 13.15 -17.91
CA LEU A 519 -26.90 12.82 -17.34
C LEU A 519 -26.81 11.71 -16.28
N VAL A 520 -26.00 10.68 -16.49
CA VAL A 520 -25.78 9.61 -15.49
C VAL A 520 -25.14 10.18 -14.22
N TRP A 521 -24.13 11.06 -14.33
CA TRP A 521 -23.45 11.62 -13.16
C TRP A 521 -24.30 12.70 -12.43
N MET A 522 -25.06 13.53 -13.15
CA MET A 522 -26.08 14.38 -12.51
C MET A 522 -27.14 13.55 -11.76
N ASN A 523 -27.51 12.40 -12.32
CA ASN A 523 -28.42 11.46 -11.65
C ASN A 523 -27.79 10.79 -10.42
N GLU A 524 -26.50 10.44 -10.45
CA GLU A 524 -25.78 9.89 -9.29
C GLU A 524 -25.73 10.89 -8.12
N LEU A 525 -25.54 12.19 -8.40
CA LEU A 525 -25.64 13.25 -7.39
C LEU A 525 -27.04 13.42 -6.80
N LEU A 526 -28.07 13.12 -7.58
CA LEU A 526 -29.47 13.23 -7.18
C LEU A 526 -29.97 12.02 -6.37
N THR A 527 -29.44 10.82 -6.64
CA THR A 527 -29.92 9.57 -6.01
C THR A 527 -29.85 9.51 -4.46
N PRO A 528 -28.85 10.09 -3.76
CA PRO A 528 -28.83 10.15 -2.30
C PRO A 528 -30.02 10.92 -1.70
N LEU A 529 -30.41 12.06 -2.31
CA LEU A 529 -31.49 12.92 -1.80
C LEU A 529 -32.86 12.23 -1.80
N ILE A 530 -33.06 11.28 -2.73
CA ILE A 530 -34.29 10.49 -2.86
C ILE A 530 -34.15 9.07 -2.28
N GLY A 531 -33.09 8.79 -1.52
CA GLY A 531 -32.88 7.50 -0.85
C GLY A 531 -32.60 6.31 -1.77
N LEU A 532 -32.19 6.54 -3.01
CA LEU A 532 -31.91 5.51 -4.03
C LEU A 532 -30.42 5.26 -4.26
N ASP A 533 -29.60 5.44 -3.22
CA ASP A 533 -28.15 5.24 -3.29
C ASP A 533 -27.77 3.79 -3.63
N LYS A 534 -26.64 3.63 -4.34
CA LYS A 534 -26.14 2.35 -4.85
C LYS A 534 -24.67 2.17 -4.49
N THR A 535 -24.44 1.44 -3.41
CA THR A 535 -23.12 1.08 -2.87
C THR A 535 -22.40 0.01 -3.70
N THR A 536 -22.28 0.24 -5.01
CA THR A 536 -21.58 -0.61 -5.99
C THR A 536 -20.47 0.17 -6.71
N GLY A 537 -19.50 0.67 -5.97
CA GLY A 537 -18.23 1.14 -6.52
C GLY A 537 -17.34 -0.02 -6.95
N ASP A 538 -16.58 0.16 -8.04
CA ASP A 538 -15.55 -0.81 -8.44
C ASP A 538 -14.42 -0.82 -7.40
N LYS A 539 -14.12 -2.00 -6.84
CA LYS A 539 -13.11 -2.16 -5.80
C LYS A 539 -11.71 -1.74 -6.25
N GLU A 540 -11.40 -1.81 -7.54
CA GLU A 540 -10.11 -1.35 -8.06
C GLU A 540 -10.04 0.19 -8.19
N ALA A 541 -11.19 0.84 -8.45
CA ALA A 541 -11.27 2.30 -8.45
C ALA A 541 -11.15 2.89 -7.03
N LEU A 542 -11.67 2.18 -6.03
CA LEU A 542 -11.60 2.56 -4.62
C LEU A 542 -10.22 2.32 -3.97
N GLU A 543 -9.29 1.60 -4.62
CA GLU A 543 -7.94 1.43 -4.06
C GLU A 543 -7.24 2.80 -3.90
N GLY A 544 -6.77 3.10 -2.68
CA GLY A 544 -6.08 4.35 -2.36
C GLY A 544 -6.97 5.58 -2.14
N VAL A 545 -8.30 5.44 -2.24
CA VAL A 545 -9.25 6.51 -1.89
C VAL A 545 -9.41 6.60 -0.36
N PRO A 546 -9.32 7.79 0.27
CA PRO A 546 -9.58 7.94 1.70
C PRO A 546 -11.08 7.81 2.03
N ASP A 547 -11.41 7.20 3.18
CA ASP A 547 -12.80 6.90 3.58
C ASP A 547 -13.70 8.14 3.71
N SER A 548 -13.12 9.34 3.87
CA SER A 548 -13.86 10.62 3.86
C SER A 548 -14.60 10.86 2.54
N TYR A 549 -14.01 10.46 1.42
CA TYR A 549 -14.58 10.61 0.07
C TYR A 549 -15.67 9.57 -0.24
N LEU A 550 -16.07 8.74 0.74
CA LEU A 550 -17.12 7.72 0.61
C LEU A 550 -18.43 8.13 1.30
N GLN A 551 -18.53 9.36 1.82
CA GLN A 551 -19.73 9.90 2.49
C GLN A 551 -20.57 10.79 1.55
N ILE A 552 -21.77 11.18 2.02
CA ILE A 552 -22.74 11.97 1.24
C ILE A 552 -22.13 13.32 0.85
N SER A 553 -22.20 13.66 -0.44
CA SER A 553 -21.47 14.80 -1.00
C SER A 553 -22.21 16.14 -0.84
N PRO A 554 -21.52 17.26 -0.55
CA PRO A 554 -22.12 18.59 -0.48
C PRO A 554 -22.65 19.08 -1.84
N SER A 555 -22.11 18.58 -2.96
CA SER A 555 -22.55 18.91 -4.33
C SER A 555 -24.02 18.56 -4.61
N SER A 556 -24.60 17.68 -3.80
CA SER A 556 -26.01 17.27 -3.90
C SER A 556 -26.97 18.43 -3.63
N THR A 557 -26.59 19.36 -2.72
CA THR A 557 -27.43 20.49 -2.28
C THR A 557 -27.87 21.42 -3.41
N TRP A 558 -27.18 21.45 -4.55
CA TRP A 558 -27.59 22.21 -5.74
C TRP A 558 -29.00 21.84 -6.22
N PHE A 559 -29.41 20.57 -6.06
CA PHE A 559 -30.73 20.08 -6.44
C PHE A 559 -31.85 20.49 -5.48
N GLU A 560 -31.54 20.99 -4.28
CA GLU A 560 -32.53 21.45 -3.29
C GLU A 560 -33.11 22.83 -3.65
N SER A 561 -32.53 23.53 -4.65
CA SER A 561 -33.00 24.83 -5.10
C SER A 561 -34.00 24.71 -6.25
N ASP A 562 -35.24 25.14 -6.02
CA ASP A 562 -36.30 25.21 -7.04
C ASP A 562 -35.90 26.03 -8.28
N VAL A 563 -35.04 27.04 -8.13
CA VAL A 563 -34.55 27.85 -9.26
C VAL A 563 -33.65 27.01 -10.17
N ASN A 564 -32.73 26.23 -9.58
CA ASN A 564 -31.84 25.33 -10.31
C ASN A 564 -32.64 24.19 -10.97
N LEU A 565 -33.58 23.59 -10.24
CA LEU A 565 -34.47 22.56 -10.77
C LEU A 565 -35.33 23.08 -11.93
N ARG A 566 -35.87 24.30 -11.82
CA ARG A 566 -36.65 24.93 -12.88
C ARG A 566 -35.82 25.17 -14.14
N GLN A 567 -34.65 25.80 -14.02
CA GLN A 567 -33.73 26.03 -15.15
C GLN A 567 -33.30 24.69 -15.80
N CYS A 568 -33.11 23.64 -15.00
CA CYS A 568 -32.80 22.30 -15.46
C CYS A 568 -33.95 21.69 -16.28
N MET A 569 -35.19 21.80 -15.79
CA MET A 569 -36.39 21.32 -16.49
C MET A 569 -36.71 22.12 -17.75
N ASP A 570 -36.61 23.44 -17.72
CA ASP A 570 -36.90 24.31 -18.88
C ASP A 570 -36.05 23.96 -20.11
N ILE A 571 -34.83 23.43 -19.91
CA ILE A 571 -33.96 22.96 -21.00
C ILE A 571 -34.11 21.45 -21.29
N LEU A 572 -34.22 20.61 -20.26
CA LEU A 572 -34.14 19.14 -20.44
C LEU A 572 -35.51 18.46 -20.64
N LEU A 573 -36.61 19.01 -20.14
CA LEU A 573 -37.95 18.44 -20.31
C LEU A 573 -38.41 18.46 -21.80
N PRO A 574 -38.15 19.51 -22.60
CA PRO A 574 -38.39 19.49 -24.05
C PRO A 574 -37.62 18.37 -24.78
N LEU A 575 -36.46 17.94 -24.27
CA LEU A 575 -35.65 16.88 -24.89
C LEU A 575 -36.30 15.49 -24.72
N VAL A 576 -37.10 15.28 -23.66
CA VAL A 576 -37.87 14.05 -23.42
C VAL A 576 -38.86 13.78 -24.56
N ILE A 577 -39.52 14.85 -25.04
CA ILE A 577 -40.58 14.78 -26.06
C ILE A 577 -40.10 14.98 -27.49
N THR A 578 -38.99 15.69 -27.72
CA THR A 578 -38.45 15.93 -29.08
C THR A 578 -37.61 14.77 -29.61
N HIS A 579 -36.96 14.01 -28.72
CA HIS A 579 -36.03 12.94 -29.11
C HIS A 579 -36.60 11.54 -28.89
N SER A 580 -36.20 10.60 -29.74
CA SER A 580 -36.62 9.20 -29.68
C SER A 580 -35.72 8.35 -28.77
N SER A 581 -36.29 7.28 -28.21
CA SER A 581 -35.62 6.27 -27.38
C SER A 581 -34.43 5.55 -28.03
N GLY A 582 -34.23 5.67 -29.35
CA GLY A 582 -33.03 5.19 -30.05
C GLY A 582 -31.75 6.00 -29.78
N SER A 583 -31.81 7.13 -29.06
CA SER A 583 -30.62 7.88 -28.65
C SER A 583 -30.06 7.35 -27.33
N ALA A 584 -28.75 7.10 -27.26
CA ALA A 584 -28.06 6.52 -26.11
C ALA A 584 -28.18 7.32 -24.79
N TRP A 585 -28.53 8.61 -24.87
CA TRP A 585 -28.77 9.48 -23.71
C TRP A 585 -30.25 9.65 -23.32
N HIS A 586 -31.21 9.17 -24.14
CA HIS A 586 -32.65 9.34 -23.87
C HIS A 586 -33.11 8.56 -22.63
N ALA A 587 -32.67 7.30 -22.46
CA ALA A 587 -32.98 6.51 -21.27
C ALA A 587 -32.38 7.09 -19.96
N PRO A 588 -31.10 7.56 -19.93
CA PRO A 588 -30.59 8.39 -18.84
C PRO A 588 -31.43 9.64 -18.56
N LEU A 589 -31.81 10.41 -19.58
CA LEU A 589 -32.66 11.60 -19.40
C LEU A 589 -34.01 11.25 -18.76
N VAL A 590 -34.69 10.21 -19.26
CA VAL A 590 -35.97 9.73 -18.71
C VAL A 590 -35.81 9.27 -17.25
N THR A 591 -34.68 8.65 -16.90
CA THR A 591 -34.39 8.23 -15.52
C THR A 591 -34.15 9.42 -14.61
N PHE A 592 -33.34 10.38 -15.07
CA PHE A 592 -33.05 11.61 -14.34
C PHE A 592 -34.30 12.47 -14.12
N MET A 593 -35.15 12.66 -15.14
CA MET A 593 -36.41 13.41 -15.02
C MET A 593 -37.40 12.74 -14.06
N LYS A 594 -37.46 11.40 -14.00
CA LYS A 594 -38.22 10.67 -12.97
C LYS A 594 -37.70 10.99 -11.56
N HIS A 595 -36.38 10.98 -11.37
CA HIS A 595 -35.77 11.27 -10.08
C HIS A 595 -35.92 12.74 -9.65
N VAL A 596 -35.90 13.69 -10.60
CA VAL A 596 -36.23 15.11 -10.32
C VAL A 596 -37.68 15.25 -9.83
N ARG A 597 -38.63 14.54 -10.45
CA ARG A 597 -40.02 14.49 -9.97
C ARG A 597 -40.17 13.81 -8.60
N LEU A 598 -39.34 12.82 -8.28
CA LEU A 598 -39.33 12.21 -6.94
C LEU A 598 -38.76 13.14 -5.87
N LEU A 599 -37.84 14.05 -6.23
CA LEU A 599 -37.30 15.04 -5.29
C LEU A 599 -38.31 16.17 -5.03
N ASN A 600 -38.86 16.80 -6.07
CA ASN A 600 -39.89 17.85 -5.94
C ASN A 600 -41.02 17.62 -6.94
N GLN A 601 -42.04 16.85 -6.54
CA GLN A 601 -43.19 16.57 -7.40
C GLN A 601 -44.01 17.82 -7.71
N SER A 602 -44.23 18.71 -6.74
CA SER A 602 -45.08 19.91 -6.92
C SER A 602 -44.52 20.89 -7.94
N LEU A 603 -43.20 21.15 -7.91
CA LEU A 603 -42.54 21.98 -8.91
C LEU A 603 -42.56 21.33 -10.29
N PHE A 604 -42.28 20.02 -10.36
CA PHE A 604 -42.28 19.27 -11.61
C PHE A 604 -43.67 19.27 -12.26
N ASP A 605 -44.71 18.92 -11.51
CA ASP A 605 -46.10 18.86 -12.01
C ASP A 605 -46.57 20.26 -12.43
N SER A 606 -46.25 21.31 -11.66
CA SER A 606 -46.53 22.71 -12.03
C SER A 606 -45.89 23.13 -13.37
N ILE A 607 -44.63 22.74 -13.61
CA ILE A 607 -43.94 23.03 -14.88
C ILE A 607 -44.53 22.21 -16.05
N VAL A 608 -44.95 20.96 -15.83
CA VAL A 608 -45.59 20.15 -16.88
C VAL A 608 -46.95 20.73 -17.29
N VAL A 609 -47.74 21.26 -16.35
CA VAL A 609 -49.06 21.86 -16.64
C VAL A 609 -48.99 23.10 -17.55
N ALA A 610 -47.81 23.73 -17.69
CA ALA A 610 -47.59 24.85 -18.61
C ALA A 610 -47.40 24.43 -20.10
N TYR A 611 -47.41 23.13 -20.42
CA TYR A 611 -47.32 22.61 -21.80
C TYR A 611 -48.71 22.35 -22.41
N ASP A 612 -48.78 22.18 -23.73
CA ASP A 612 -50.02 21.75 -24.40
C ASP A 612 -50.43 20.32 -24.02
N ASP A 613 -51.72 20.01 -24.10
CA ASP A 613 -52.27 18.69 -23.76
C ASP A 613 -51.57 17.52 -24.48
N SER A 614 -51.12 17.71 -25.73
CA SER A 614 -50.43 16.64 -26.46
C SER A 614 -49.02 16.40 -25.92
N SER A 615 -48.30 17.48 -25.58
CA SER A 615 -47.01 17.42 -24.89
C SER A 615 -47.15 16.84 -23.49
N ILE A 616 -48.16 17.24 -22.70
CA ILE A 616 -48.44 16.67 -21.37
C ILE A 616 -48.68 15.16 -21.48
N ASN A 617 -49.56 14.72 -22.38
CA ASN A 617 -49.81 13.29 -22.60
C ASN A 617 -48.55 12.54 -23.05
N LYS A 618 -47.68 13.17 -23.84
CA LYS A 618 -46.41 12.58 -24.30
C LYS A 618 -45.38 12.49 -23.18
N ILE A 619 -45.25 13.51 -22.32
CA ILE A 619 -44.42 13.50 -21.10
C ILE A 619 -44.88 12.38 -20.17
N CYS A 620 -46.18 12.34 -19.85
CA CYS A 620 -46.79 11.31 -19.02
C CYS A 620 -46.54 9.90 -19.55
N ARG A 621 -46.70 9.69 -20.87
CA ARG A 621 -46.43 8.38 -21.51
C ARG A 621 -44.95 7.99 -21.51
N VAL A 622 -44.03 8.91 -21.77
CA VAL A 622 -42.58 8.60 -21.83
C VAL A 622 -41.98 8.40 -20.44
N LEU A 623 -42.41 9.19 -19.45
CA LEU A 623 -41.98 9.03 -18.06
C LEU A 623 -42.78 7.96 -17.31
N GLY A 624 -43.92 7.48 -17.82
CA GLY A 624 -44.76 6.49 -17.15
C GLY A 624 -45.37 7.04 -15.85
N ILE A 625 -45.88 8.28 -15.91
CA ILE A 625 -46.44 9.03 -14.77
C ILE A 625 -47.85 9.53 -15.08
N HIS A 626 -48.59 9.88 -14.03
CA HIS A 626 -49.79 10.71 -14.14
C HIS A 626 -49.56 12.02 -13.37
N VAL A 627 -49.87 13.13 -14.05
CA VAL A 627 -50.03 14.47 -13.47
C VAL A 627 -51.53 14.69 -13.25
N ARG A 628 -51.91 15.29 -12.11
CA ARG A 628 -53.31 15.72 -11.89
C ARG A 628 -53.50 17.11 -12.50
N LEU A 629 -54.37 17.20 -13.50
CA LEU A 629 -54.91 18.47 -13.97
C LEU A 629 -56.09 18.83 -13.06
N ASP A 630 -55.91 19.79 -12.15
CA ASP A 630 -57.02 20.31 -11.36
C ASP A 630 -57.93 21.17 -12.27
N PRO A 631 -59.22 20.85 -12.45
CA PRO A 631 -60.07 21.52 -13.46
C PRO A 631 -60.39 23.00 -13.20
N ALA A 632 -59.87 23.59 -12.12
CA ALA A 632 -60.20 24.93 -11.66
C ALA A 632 -59.36 26.06 -12.29
N ALA A 633 -58.21 25.74 -12.91
CA ALA A 633 -57.26 26.76 -13.38
C ALA A 633 -57.63 27.47 -14.71
N ASN A 634 -58.60 26.94 -15.47
CA ASN A 634 -58.96 27.44 -16.80
C ASN A 634 -60.06 28.53 -16.80
N ASN A 635 -60.23 29.27 -15.70
CA ASN A 635 -61.25 30.32 -15.54
C ASN A 635 -60.73 31.53 -14.72
N GLN A 636 -59.69 32.20 -15.22
CA GLN A 636 -59.37 33.60 -14.88
C GLN A 636 -58.47 34.24 -15.93
#